data_AF-A9LNM3-F1
#
_entry.id   AF-A9LNM3-F1
#
_cell.length_a   1.000
_cell.length_b   1.000
_cell.length_c   1.000
_cell.angle_alpha   90.00
_cell.angle_beta   90.00
_cell.angle_gamma   90.00
#
_symmetry.space_group_name_H-M   'P 1'
#
loop_
_entity.id
_entity.type
_entity.pdbx_description
1 polymer ?
#
loop_
_entity_poly.entity_id
_entity_poly.type
_entity_poly.pdbx_seq_one_letter_code
_entity_poly.pdbx_strand_id
1 'polypeptide(L)' 'ASVRLDIRRIGSIKKGEEVVGSETRVKVVKNKVAPPFKQAEFHIMYGTGISRKGEIIDLGVPHNVVDKSGA' A
#
# COMPACT_ATOMS: atom_id res chain seq x y z
N ALA A 1 15.94 -2.52 -17.17
CA ALA A 1 14.64 -2.93 -16.60
C ALA A 1 13.49 -2.23 -17.32
N SER A 2 12.47 -3.00 -17.72
CA SER A 2 11.24 -2.49 -18.36
C SER A 2 10.33 -1.76 -17.37
N VAL A 3 10.40 -2.14 -16.09
CA VAL A 3 9.74 -1.44 -14.99
C VAL A 3 10.79 -1.14 -13.91
N ARG A 4 10.75 0.06 -13.32
CA ARG A 4 11.56 0.45 -12.16
C ARG A 4 10.62 0.97 -11.08
N LEU A 5 10.83 0.50 -9.85
CA LEU A 5 10.06 0.84 -8.68
C LEU A 5 10.99 1.54 -7.68
N ASP A 6 10.58 2.71 -7.19
CA ASP A 6 11.20 3.43 -6.07
C ASP A 6 10.32 3.16 -4.84
N ILE A 7 10.88 2.48 -3.85
CA ILE A 7 10.19 2.09 -2.61
C ILE A 7 10.69 2.93 -1.45
N ARG A 8 9.78 3.54 -0.70
CA ARG A 8 10.10 4.36 0.47
C ARG A 8 9.16 4.03 1.61
N ARG A 9 9.74 3.89 2.81
CA ARG A 9 8.96 3.83 4.04
C ARG A 9 8.51 5.24 4.42
N ILE A 10 7.20 5.42 4.61
CA ILE A 10 6.61 6.70 5.04
C ILE A 10 6.41 6.71 6.55
N GLY A 11 5.94 5.59 7.09
CA GLY A 11 5.43 5.53 8.45
C GLY A 11 5.74 4.21 9.15
N SER A 12 5.39 4.17 10.43
CA SER A 12 5.49 2.99 11.27
C SER A 12 4.11 2.68 11.83
N ILE A 13 3.64 1.46 11.65
CA ILE A 13 2.35 1.02 12.19
C ILE A 13 2.62 0.53 13.60
N LYS A 14 1.97 1.18 14.58
CA LYS A 14 2.08 0.83 16.00
C LYS A 14 0.78 0.20 16.48
N LYS A 15 0.90 -0.83 17.34
CA LYS A 15 -0.22 -1.41 18.07
C LYS A 15 0.08 -1.25 19.56
N GLY A 16 -0.46 -0.18 20.16
CA GLY A 16 -0.02 0.26 21.49
C GLY A 16 1.40 0.82 21.44
N GLU A 17 2.30 0.25 22.23
CA GLU A 17 3.72 0.66 22.27
C GLU A 17 4.60 -0.09 21.26
N GLU A 18 4.15 -1.22 20.72
CA GLU A 18 4.93 -2.05 19.81
C GLU A 18 4.75 -1.64 18.34
N VAL A 19 5.86 -1.60 17.59
CA VAL A 19 5.84 -1.35 16.15
C VAL A 19 5.61 -2.66 15.41
N VAL A 20 4.38 -2.84 14.92
CA VAL A 20 3.92 -4.07 14.25
C VAL A 20 4.14 -4.06 12.74
N GLY A 21 4.44 -2.90 12.14
CA GLY A 21 4.69 -2.81 10.71
C GLY A 21 5.25 -1.48 10.23
N SER A 22 5.39 -1.39 8.91
CA SER A 22 5.86 -0.21 8.18
C SER A 22 4.85 0.15 7.10
N GLU A 23 4.49 1.43 7.04
CA GLU A 23 3.73 1.98 5.94
C GLU A 23 4.69 2.37 4.80
N THR A 24 4.43 1.86 3.61
CA THR A 24 5.34 1.91 2.48
C THR A 24 4.65 2.46 1.25
N ARG A 25 5.32 3.37 0.54
CA ARG A 25 4.89 3.89 -0.75
C ARG A 25 5.87 3.45 -1.83
N VAL A 26 5.31 2.97 -2.92
CA VAL A 26 6.04 2.57 -4.12
C VAL A 26 5.64 3.48 -5.26
N LYS A 27 6.63 4.12 -5.89
CA LYS A 27 6.46 4.93 -7.10
C LYS A 27 7.05 4.20 -8.30
N VAL A 28 6.27 4.09 -9.37
CA VAL A 28 6.74 3.51 -10.64
C VAL A 28 7.53 4.57 -11.41
N VAL A 29 8.85 4.62 -11.21
CA VAL A 29 9.72 5.64 -11.84
C VAL A 29 10.01 5.38 -13.32
N LYS A 30 9.89 4.13 -13.78
CA LYS A 30 9.97 3.78 -15.20
C LYS A 30 8.97 2.67 -15.49
N ASN A 31 8.18 2.81 -16.55
CA ASN A 31 7.29 1.78 -17.04
C ASN A 31 7.29 1.80 -18.57
N LYS A 32 7.61 0.67 -19.21
CA LYS A 32 7.59 0.49 -20.68
C LYS A 32 6.29 -0.17 -21.19
N VAL A 33 5.40 -0.61 -20.31
CA VAL A 33 4.21 -1.41 -20.66
C VAL A 33 2.91 -0.63 -20.46
N ALA A 34 2.90 0.30 -19.50
CA ALA A 34 1.75 1.14 -19.16
C ALA A 34 2.22 2.53 -18.73
N PRO A 35 1.31 3.49 -18.45
CA PRO A 35 1.69 4.83 -18.02
C PRO A 35 2.62 4.81 -16.79
N PRO A 36 3.76 5.53 -16.84
CA PRO A 36 4.70 5.64 -15.72
C PRO A 36 4.18 6.60 -14.64
N PHE A 37 4.92 6.69 -13.53
CA PHE A 37 4.72 7.62 -12.40
C PHE A 37 3.50 7.42 -11.51
N LYS A 38 2.76 6.33 -11.69
CA LYS A 38 1.76 5.90 -10.71
C LYS A 38 2.41 5.55 -9.37
N GLN A 39 1.66 5.77 -8.29
CA GLN A 39 2.06 5.46 -6.92
C GLN A 39 1.07 4.48 -6.29
N ALA A 40 1.57 3.62 -5.41
CA ALA A 40 0.80 2.71 -4.59
C ALA A 40 1.27 2.81 -3.14
N GLU A 41 0.33 2.76 -2.22
CA GLU A 41 0.57 2.84 -0.77
C GLU A 41 0.03 1.56 -0.15
N PHE A 42 0.84 0.95 0.72
CA PHE A 42 0.46 -0.27 1.40
C PHE A 42 1.20 -0.47 2.72
N HIS A 43 0.59 -1.31 3.55
CA HIS A 43 1.10 -1.67 4.86
C HIS A 43 1.88 -2.99 4.79
N ILE A 44 3.12 -2.97 5.26
CA ILE A 44 3.96 -4.15 5.44
C ILE A 44 3.99 -4.49 6.93
N MET A 45 3.38 -5.60 7.31
CA MET A 45 3.39 -6.11 8.68
C MET A 45 4.62 -6.99 8.89
N TYR A 46 5.33 -6.82 10.01
CA TYR A 46 6.47 -7.66 10.31
C TYR A 46 6.03 -9.12 10.52
N GLY A 47 6.74 -10.06 9.90
CA GLY A 47 6.44 -11.50 9.95
C GLY A 47 5.33 -11.99 9.02
N THR A 48 4.45 -11.12 8.52
CA THR A 48 3.33 -11.51 7.62
C THR A 48 3.47 -10.95 6.20
N GLY A 49 4.28 -9.90 6.01
CA GLY A 49 4.49 -9.28 4.71
C GLY A 49 3.41 -8.26 4.38
N ILE A 50 3.05 -8.17 3.09
CA ILE A 50 2.12 -7.15 2.58
C ILE A 50 0.68 -7.47 3.03
N SER A 51 0.00 -6.48 3.60
CA SER A 51 -1.39 -6.59 4.05
C SER A 51 -2.39 -6.49 2.89
N ARG A 52 -2.41 -7.50 2.02
CA ARG A 52 -3.29 -7.55 0.83
C ARG A 52 -4.78 -7.42 1.16
N LYS A 53 -5.22 -7.94 2.30
CA LYS A 53 -6.62 -7.83 2.75
C LYS A 53 -7.01 -6.39 3.07
N GLY A 54 -6.08 -5.62 3.65
CA GLY A 54 -6.29 -4.20 3.91
C GLY A 54 -6.43 -3.41 2.62
N GLU A 55 -5.51 -3.63 1.67
CA GLU A 55 -5.54 -2.96 0.36
C GLU A 55 -6.86 -3.18 -0.40
N ILE A 56 -7.44 -4.39 -0.33
CA ILE A 56 -8.71 -4.68 -1.00
C ILE A 56 -9.85 -3.83 -0.43
N ILE A 57 -9.87 -3.61 0.88
CA ILE A 57 -10.89 -2.77 1.54
C ILE A 57 -10.63 -1.30 1.20
N ASP A 58 -9.37 -0.85 1.30
CA ASP A 58 -8.98 0.53 1.02
C ASP A 58 -9.24 0.93 -0.44
N LEU A 59 -9.13 0.00 -1.39
CA LEU A 59 -9.53 0.19 -2.79
C LEU A 59 -11.02 -0.03 -3.01
N GLY A 60 -11.67 -0.90 -2.24
CA GLY A 60 -13.09 -1.21 -2.36
C GLY A 60 -14.02 -0.05 -2.02
N VAL A 61 -13.64 0.76 -1.03
CA VAL A 61 -14.38 1.98 -0.62
C VAL A 61 -14.44 3.04 -1.73
N PRO A 62 -13.30 3.52 -2.31
CA PRO A 62 -13.34 4.54 -3.36
C PRO A 62 -13.97 4.04 -4.66
N HIS A 63 -13.97 2.72 -4.91
CA HIS A 63 -14.61 2.14 -6.08
C HIS A 63 -16.09 1.77 -5.85
N ASN A 64 -16.68 2.12 -4.70
CA ASN A 64 -18.06 1.80 -4.30
C ASN A 64 -18.40 0.30 -4.42
N VAL A 65 -17.39 -0.57 -4.28
CA VAL A 65 -17.57 -2.02 -4.25
C VAL A 65 -17.88 -2.48 -2.82
N VAL A 66 -17.43 -1.71 -1.83
CA VAL A 66 -17.66 -1.95 -0.42
C VAL A 66 -18.39 -0.75 0.18
N ASP A 67 -19.65 -0.96 0.59
CA ASP A 67 -20.42 0.05 1.30
C ASP A 67 -19.94 0.16 2.75
N LYS A 68 -19.43 1.34 3.10
CA LYS A 68 -19.05 1.63 4.49
C LYS A 68 -20.24 2.23 5.24
N SER A 69 -21.11 1.38 5.77
CA SER A 69 -22.20 1.78 6.67
C SER A 69 -21.68 2.00 8.10
N GLY A 70 -21.02 3.14 8.34
CA GLY A 70 -20.74 3.70 9.67
C GLY A 70 -19.91 2.86 10.67
N ALA A 71 -18.63 3.24 10.81
CA ALA A 71 -17.79 3.34 12.02
C ALA A 71 -16.44 3.98 11.63
#